data_AF-A0A259Q1F3-F1
#
_entry.id   AF-A0A259Q1F3-F1
#
_cell.length_a   1.000
_cell.length_b   1.000
_cell.length_c   1.000
_cell.angle_alpha   90.00
_cell.angle_beta   90.00
_cell.angle_gamma   90.00
#
_symmetry.space_group_name_H-M   'P 1'
#
loop_
_entity.id
_entity.type
_entity.pdbx_description
1 polymer ?
#
loop_
_entity_poly.entity_id
_entity_poly.type
_entity_poly.pdbx_seq_one_letter_code
_entity_poly.pdbx_strand_id
1 'polypeptide(L)'
;SGELVHRPSSTQTGQNIGLYWRYEKAIRKSESRFHSTVGATGALYAIRTRDFSPIPPDTILDDFEIPMQITRAGKRTLMEPQAHVYDTLQTESAAEQKRKIRTLTGNFQTFSRNFWLFSPMQNPVWFQFLSHKVFRLFVPYALIITLFTSAFIPSAFYRLALLAQLAFYLLAAAGHWAPALRKNKFVSFAHVFFDMNAAAMLALLKFAQGRADAKWEKT
;
A
#
# COMPACT_ATOMS: atom_id res chain seq x y z
N SER A 1 -5.51 -14.89 8.14
CA SER A 1 -6.10 -14.18 6.99
C SER A 1 -6.04 -15.07 5.77
N GLY A 2 -7.07 -15.04 4.93
CA GLY A 2 -7.11 -15.80 3.68
C GLY A 2 -6.46 -15.06 2.51
N GLU A 3 -6.41 -15.76 1.37
CA GLU A 3 -5.87 -15.29 0.11
C GLU A 3 -6.98 -14.72 -0.78
N LEU A 4 -6.82 -13.48 -1.21
CA LEU A 4 -7.69 -12.86 -2.19
C LEU A 4 -7.24 -13.27 -3.61
N VAL A 5 -8.19 -13.73 -4.41
CA VAL A 5 -7.99 -14.19 -5.79
C VAL A 5 -8.91 -13.37 -6.68
N HIS A 6 -8.32 -12.50 -7.50
CA HIS A 6 -9.09 -11.78 -8.51
C HIS A 6 -9.46 -12.75 -9.64
N ARG A 7 -10.74 -12.81 -10.00
CA ARG A 7 -11.14 -13.55 -11.21
C ARG A 7 -10.48 -12.91 -12.43
N PRO A 8 -9.93 -13.70 -13.37
CA PRO A 8 -9.25 -13.16 -14.53
C PRO A 8 -10.23 -12.31 -15.34
N SER A 9 -9.97 -11.01 -15.42
CA SER A 9 -10.60 -10.13 -16.40
C SER A 9 -9.88 -10.28 -17.74
N SER A 10 -10.61 -10.29 -18.85
CA SER A 10 -10.08 -10.39 -20.22
C SER A 10 -9.30 -9.15 -20.68
N THR A 11 -8.95 -8.22 -19.77
CA THR A 11 -8.31 -6.94 -20.07
C THR A 11 -6.82 -6.96 -19.74
N GLN A 12 -6.00 -6.31 -20.58
CA GLN A 12 -4.54 -6.22 -20.45
C GLN A 12 -4.09 -5.61 -19.09
N THR A 13 -4.91 -4.76 -18.48
CA THR A 13 -4.74 -4.22 -17.12
C THR A 13 -4.70 -5.31 -16.04
N GLY A 14 -5.44 -6.42 -16.22
CA GLY A 14 -5.45 -7.56 -15.30
C GLY A 14 -4.11 -8.30 -15.22
N GLN A 15 -3.28 -8.26 -16.27
CA GLN A 15 -1.97 -8.93 -16.30
C GLN A 15 -0.92 -8.22 -15.44
N ASN A 16 -0.90 -6.89 -15.40
CA ASN A 16 0.03 -6.11 -14.57
C ASN A 16 -0.35 -6.17 -13.08
N ILE A 17 -1.65 -6.20 -12.77
CA ILE A 17 -2.16 -6.46 -11.41
C ILE A 17 -1.69 -7.83 -10.92
N GLY A 18 -1.63 -8.83 -11.81
CA GLY A 18 -1.14 -10.17 -11.50
C GLY A 18 0.28 -10.22 -10.93
N LEU A 19 1.23 -9.46 -11.47
CA LEU A 19 2.61 -9.48 -10.98
C LEU A 19 2.76 -8.80 -9.61
N TYR A 20 2.16 -7.61 -9.43
CA TYR A 20 2.14 -6.92 -8.15
C TYR A 20 1.48 -7.80 -7.07
N TRP A 21 0.35 -8.42 -7.41
CA TRP A 21 -0.38 -9.27 -6.47
C TRP A 21 0.39 -10.55 -6.13
N ARG A 22 1.10 -11.15 -7.10
CA ARG A 22 2.02 -12.28 -6.82
C ARG A 22 3.14 -11.88 -5.88
N TYR A 23 3.70 -10.68 -6.05
CA TYR A 23 4.74 -10.15 -5.18
C TYR A 23 4.21 -9.88 -3.76
N GLU A 24 3.07 -9.19 -3.63
CA GLU A 24 2.40 -8.95 -2.34
C GLU A 24 2.09 -10.25 -1.61
N LYS A 25 1.57 -11.28 -2.31
CA LYS A 25 1.35 -12.62 -1.75
C LYS A 25 2.64 -13.26 -1.26
N ALA A 26 3.71 -13.18 -2.05
CA ALA A 26 5.00 -13.74 -1.67
C ALA A 26 5.55 -13.08 -0.40
N ILE A 27 5.42 -11.75 -0.28
CA ILE A 27 5.79 -11.01 0.94
C ILE A 27 4.95 -11.51 2.12
N ARG A 28 3.61 -11.47 2.02
CA ARG A 28 2.74 -11.88 3.14
C ARG A 28 2.97 -13.33 3.58
N LYS A 29 3.20 -14.24 2.63
CA LYS A 29 3.54 -15.64 2.93
C LYS A 29 4.88 -15.73 3.66
N SER A 30 5.88 -14.96 3.24
CA SER A 30 7.19 -14.90 3.89
C SER A 30 7.07 -14.30 5.29
N GLU A 31 6.26 -13.25 5.44
CA GLU A 31 6.01 -12.60 6.73
C GLU A 31 5.34 -13.55 7.74
N SER A 32 4.31 -14.25 7.28
CA SER A 32 3.61 -15.27 8.07
C SER A 32 4.54 -16.41 8.51
N ARG A 33 5.50 -16.79 7.66
CA ARG A 33 6.49 -17.83 7.97
C ARG A 33 7.49 -17.35 9.01
N PHE A 34 7.97 -16.10 8.87
CA PHE A 34 8.94 -15.51 9.78
C PHE A 34 8.35 -15.28 11.18
N HIS A 35 7.20 -14.60 11.27
CA HIS A 35 6.52 -14.37 12.55
C HIS A 35 5.01 -14.18 12.37
N SER A 36 4.58 -13.01 11.89
CA SER A 36 3.19 -12.68 11.59
C SER A 36 3.09 -11.84 10.33
N THR A 37 1.92 -11.82 9.69
CA THR A 37 1.62 -10.87 8.62
C THR A 37 1.37 -9.47 9.17
N VAL A 38 1.78 -8.45 8.41
CA VAL A 38 1.54 -7.05 8.77
C VAL A 38 0.15 -6.63 8.29
N GLY A 39 -0.84 -6.91 9.14
CA GLY A 39 -2.27 -6.78 8.82
C GLY A 39 -2.85 -8.03 8.15
N ALA A 40 -4.14 -7.97 7.86
CA ALA A 40 -4.92 -9.00 7.20
C ALA A 40 -5.48 -8.47 5.87
N THR A 41 -5.95 -9.37 5.03
CA THR A 41 -6.82 -9.04 3.91
C THR A 41 -8.22 -8.81 4.47
N GLY A 42 -8.74 -7.58 4.44
CA GLY A 42 -10.10 -7.26 4.91
C GLY A 42 -11.22 -8.07 4.25
N ALA A 43 -10.96 -8.69 3.10
CA ALA A 43 -11.91 -9.56 2.42
C ALA A 43 -12.11 -10.94 3.10
N LEU A 44 -11.11 -11.44 3.83
CA LEU A 44 -11.24 -12.70 4.58
C LEU A 44 -10.18 -12.80 5.69
N TYR A 45 -10.64 -12.76 6.94
CA TYR A 45 -9.85 -13.15 8.10
C TYR A 45 -10.75 -13.66 9.22
N ALA A 46 -10.17 -14.47 10.11
CA ALA A 46 -10.86 -15.00 11.27
C ALA A 46 -10.01 -14.73 12.51
N ILE A 47 -10.69 -14.46 13.62
CA ILE A 47 -10.10 -14.21 14.94
C ILE A 47 -10.87 -15.03 15.97
N ARG A 48 -10.19 -15.46 17.03
CA ARG A 48 -10.89 -16.08 18.17
C ARG A 48 -11.60 -14.97 18.93
N THR A 49 -12.83 -15.23 19.38
CA THR A 49 -13.63 -14.24 20.13
C THR A 49 -12.90 -13.67 21.33
N ARG A 50 -12.19 -14.52 22.10
CA ARG A 50 -11.40 -14.09 23.27
C ARG A 50 -10.17 -13.26 22.95
N ASP A 51 -9.74 -13.25 21.69
CA ASP A 51 -8.57 -12.52 21.21
C ASP A 51 -8.96 -11.18 20.56
N PHE A 52 -10.26 -10.95 20.36
CA PHE A 52 -10.77 -9.70 19.82
C PHE A 52 -10.80 -8.63 20.91
N SER A 53 -10.32 -7.43 20.55
CA SER A 53 -10.48 -6.21 21.34
C SER A 53 -11.21 -5.18 20.49
N PRO A 54 -12.22 -4.48 21.04
CA PRO A 54 -12.90 -3.42 20.32
C PRO A 54 -11.92 -2.33 19.85
N ILE A 55 -12.06 -1.92 18.59
CA ILE A 55 -11.32 -0.80 18.01
C ILE A 55 -12.19 0.47 18.03
N PRO A 56 -11.59 1.68 18.04
CA PRO A 56 -12.34 2.91 17.92
C PRO A 56 -13.25 2.91 16.68
N PRO A 57 -14.49 3.43 16.77
CA PRO A 57 -15.48 3.35 15.69
C PRO A 57 -15.08 4.17 14.44
N ASP A 58 -14.14 5.10 14.59
CA ASP A 58 -13.60 5.92 13.50
C ASP A 58 -12.32 5.32 12.88
N THR A 59 -12.00 4.06 13.19
CA THR A 59 -10.85 3.36 12.61
C THR A 59 -11.09 3.07 11.13
N ILE A 60 -10.19 3.54 10.27
CA ILE A 60 -10.28 3.36 8.82
C ILE A 60 -9.79 1.97 8.38
N LEU A 61 -8.72 1.47 9.02
CA LEU A 61 -8.06 0.20 8.68
C LEU A 61 -8.24 -0.82 9.81
N ASP A 62 -9.47 -1.32 9.96
CA ASP A 62 -9.78 -2.42 10.87
C ASP A 62 -8.97 -3.68 10.56
N ASP A 63 -8.78 -3.97 9.28
CA ASP A 63 -7.99 -5.09 8.75
C ASP A 63 -6.49 -5.00 9.06
N PHE A 64 -5.98 -3.85 9.46
CA PHE A 64 -4.64 -3.69 10.00
C PHE A 64 -4.65 -3.61 11.54
N GLU A 65 -5.54 -2.79 12.11
CA GLU A 65 -5.59 -2.49 13.53
C GLU A 65 -5.81 -3.75 14.37
N ILE A 66 -6.79 -4.58 14.01
CA ILE A 66 -7.14 -5.79 14.75
C ILE A 66 -5.97 -6.80 14.77
N PRO A 67 -5.38 -7.19 13.63
CA PRO A 67 -4.21 -8.06 13.62
C PRO A 67 -3.00 -7.52 14.40
N MET A 68 -2.77 -6.21 14.34
CA MET A 68 -1.64 -5.61 15.05
C MET A 68 -1.85 -5.62 16.56
N GLN A 69 -3.07 -5.42 17.05
CA GLN A 69 -3.39 -5.58 18.48
C GLN A 69 -3.20 -7.03 18.95
N ILE A 70 -3.62 -8.01 18.13
CA ILE A 70 -3.38 -9.44 18.41
C ILE A 70 -1.88 -9.73 18.48
N THR A 71 -1.11 -9.18 17.53
CA THR A 71 0.35 -9.33 17.49
C THR A 71 1.03 -8.68 18.70
N ARG A 72 0.54 -7.51 19.13
CA ARG A 72 1.00 -6.84 20.36
C ARG A 72 0.74 -7.67 21.61
N ALA A 73 -0.37 -8.40 21.65
CA ALA A 73 -0.73 -9.31 22.74
C ALA A 73 0.09 -10.62 22.75
N GLY A 74 1.18 -10.71 21.97
CA GLY A 74 2.06 -11.87 21.91
C GLY A 74 1.51 -13.04 21.09
N LYS A 75 0.43 -12.84 20.34
CA LYS A 75 -0.15 -13.86 19.44
C LYS A 75 0.35 -13.67 18.02
N ARG A 76 0.05 -14.64 17.16
CA ARG A 76 0.48 -14.62 15.76
C ARG A 76 -0.69 -14.40 14.81
N THR A 77 -0.47 -13.57 13.80
CA THR A 77 -1.38 -13.43 12.66
C THR A 77 -0.79 -14.16 11.48
N LEU A 78 -1.44 -15.23 11.03
CA LEU A 78 -0.94 -16.07 9.96
C LEU A 78 -1.77 -15.91 8.68
N MET A 79 -1.11 -16.11 7.54
CA MET A 79 -1.76 -16.27 6.25
C MET A 79 -2.09 -17.75 6.05
N GLU A 80 -3.35 -18.06 5.76
CA GLU A 80 -3.83 -19.41 5.42
C GLU A 80 -3.97 -19.51 3.89
N PRO A 81 -3.04 -20.18 3.18
CA PRO A 81 -3.06 -20.25 1.73
C PRO A 81 -4.27 -20.98 1.17
N GLN A 82 -4.92 -21.88 1.93
CA GLN A 82 -6.07 -22.64 1.43
C GLN A 82 -7.40 -21.87 1.54
N ALA A 83 -7.43 -20.78 2.30
CA ALA A 83 -8.63 -19.97 2.49
C ALA A 83 -8.74 -18.93 1.38
N HIS A 84 -9.46 -19.26 0.30
CA HIS A 84 -9.61 -18.37 -0.85
C HIS A 84 -10.87 -17.50 -0.76
N VAL A 85 -10.74 -16.23 -1.13
CA VAL A 85 -11.87 -15.33 -1.42
C VAL A 85 -11.74 -14.79 -2.83
N TYR A 86 -12.85 -14.79 -3.57
CA TYR A 86 -12.88 -14.36 -4.96
C TYR A 86 -13.54 -12.99 -5.07
N ASP A 87 -12.87 -12.05 -5.72
CA ASP A 87 -13.38 -10.70 -5.95
C ASP A 87 -13.23 -10.29 -7.42
N THR A 88 -14.09 -9.39 -7.85
CA THR A 88 -14.11 -8.78 -9.17
C THR A 88 -13.44 -7.41 -9.11
N LEU A 89 -12.50 -7.15 -10.01
CA LEU A 89 -11.89 -5.83 -10.12
C LEU A 89 -12.95 -4.80 -10.50
N GLN A 90 -13.09 -3.74 -9.69
CA GLN A 90 -13.95 -2.63 -10.04
C GLN A 90 -13.37 -1.86 -11.23
N THR A 91 -14.21 -1.53 -12.20
CA THR A 91 -13.80 -0.86 -13.45
C THR A 91 -13.73 0.66 -13.33
N GLU A 92 -14.19 1.25 -12.23
CA GLU A 92 -14.24 2.69 -12.04
C GLU A 92 -12.96 3.26 -11.41
N SER A 93 -12.14 3.92 -12.23
CA SER A 93 -10.88 4.54 -11.81
C SER A 93 -11.02 5.56 -10.68
N ALA A 94 -12.13 6.29 -10.62
CA ALA A 94 -12.36 7.32 -9.59
C ALA A 94 -12.67 6.71 -8.22
N ALA A 95 -13.49 5.66 -8.18
CA ALA A 95 -13.79 4.91 -6.97
C ALA A 95 -12.52 4.22 -6.41
N GLU A 96 -11.71 3.64 -7.29
CA GLU A 96 -10.42 3.05 -6.91
C GLU A 96 -9.45 4.09 -6.31
N GLN A 97 -9.35 5.29 -6.91
CA GLN A 97 -8.49 6.35 -6.39
C GLN A 97 -8.95 6.85 -5.02
N LYS A 98 -10.26 7.06 -4.82
CA LYS A 98 -10.83 7.39 -3.51
C LYS A 98 -10.49 6.31 -2.46
N ARG A 99 -10.67 5.03 -2.82
CA ARG A 99 -10.33 3.89 -1.95
C ARG A 99 -8.84 3.87 -1.60
N LYS A 100 -7.94 4.03 -2.58
CA LYS A 100 -6.49 4.09 -2.37
C LYS A 100 -6.11 5.19 -1.38
N ILE A 101 -6.60 6.42 -1.61
CA ILE A 101 -6.33 7.56 -0.74
C ILE A 101 -6.84 7.28 0.68
N ARG A 102 -8.06 6.75 0.82
CA ARG A 102 -8.63 6.37 2.13
C ARG A 102 -7.75 5.36 2.86
N THR A 103 -7.33 4.29 2.19
CA THR A 103 -6.44 3.27 2.77
C THR A 103 -5.11 3.89 3.22
N LEU A 104 -4.51 4.77 2.42
CA LEU A 104 -3.26 5.44 2.78
C LEU A 104 -3.45 6.43 3.94
N THR A 105 -4.56 7.17 3.99
CA THR A 105 -4.92 8.03 5.13
C THR A 105 -5.10 7.21 6.40
N GLY A 106 -5.72 6.04 6.29
CA GLY A 106 -5.88 5.11 7.40
C GLY A 106 -4.55 4.59 7.96
N ASN A 107 -3.51 4.40 7.12
CA ASN A 107 -2.18 4.06 7.63
C ASN A 107 -1.65 5.18 8.54
N PHE A 108 -1.74 6.45 8.12
CA PHE A 108 -1.31 7.58 8.96
C PHE A 108 -2.12 7.68 10.27
N GLN A 109 -3.43 7.46 10.21
CA GLN A 109 -4.29 7.41 11.40
C GLN A 109 -3.80 6.34 12.39
N THR A 110 -3.63 5.11 11.94
CA THR A 110 -3.11 4.02 12.77
C THR A 110 -1.73 4.34 13.32
N PHE A 111 -0.82 4.90 12.52
CA PHE A 111 0.54 5.22 12.97
C PHE A 111 0.54 6.27 14.08
N SER A 112 -0.36 7.26 13.99
CA SER A 112 -0.53 8.28 15.03
C SER A 112 -1.14 7.75 16.32
N ARG A 113 -1.94 6.67 16.26
CA ARG A 113 -2.58 6.04 17.43
C ARG A 113 -1.68 5.00 18.10
N ASN A 114 -0.81 4.37 17.32
CA ASN A 114 -0.05 3.19 17.72
C ASN A 114 1.46 3.44 17.61
N PHE A 115 1.99 4.39 18.38
CA PHE A 115 3.44 4.68 18.40
C PHE A 115 4.32 3.46 18.73
N TRP A 116 3.78 2.49 19.47
CA TRP A 116 4.45 1.23 19.78
C TRP A 116 4.89 0.45 18.53
N LEU A 117 4.23 0.65 17.38
CA LEU A 117 4.59 0.02 16.10
C LEU A 117 6.01 0.37 15.65
N PHE A 118 6.52 1.54 16.04
CA PHE A 118 7.84 2.04 15.68
C PHE A 118 8.94 1.62 16.67
N SER A 119 8.58 0.95 17.78
CA SER A 119 9.55 0.45 18.75
C SER A 119 9.91 -1.02 18.46
N PRO A 120 11.18 -1.35 18.21
CA PRO A 120 11.61 -2.74 18.00
C PRO A 120 11.44 -3.61 19.25
N MET A 121 11.35 -3.00 20.44
CA MET A 121 11.14 -3.72 21.70
C MET A 121 9.67 -4.09 21.93
N GLN A 122 8.73 -3.31 21.38
CA GLN A 122 7.29 -3.52 21.58
C GLN A 122 6.62 -4.20 20.39
N ASN A 123 7.18 -4.03 19.19
CA ASN A 123 6.64 -4.59 17.96
C ASN A 123 7.46 -5.82 17.51
N PRO A 124 6.96 -7.06 17.70
CA PRO A 124 7.68 -8.27 17.29
C PRO A 124 7.82 -8.39 15.76
N VAL A 125 7.03 -7.64 15.00
CA VAL A 125 7.06 -7.60 13.53
C VAL A 125 7.60 -6.26 13.00
N TRP A 126 8.42 -5.56 13.79
CA TRP A 126 8.92 -4.22 13.49
C TRP A 126 9.58 -4.10 12.11
N PHE A 127 10.45 -5.03 11.73
CA PHE A 127 11.13 -4.99 10.42
C PHE A 127 10.15 -5.17 9.26
N GLN A 128 9.18 -6.09 9.41
CA GLN A 128 8.15 -6.35 8.41
C GLN A 128 7.26 -5.11 8.26
N PHE A 129 6.88 -4.49 9.39
CA PHE A 129 6.09 -3.28 9.43
C PHE A 129 6.79 -2.10 8.71
N LEU A 130 8.07 -1.87 9.05
CA LEU A 130 8.85 -0.77 8.48
C LEU A 130 9.04 -0.94 6.97
N SER A 131 9.43 -2.15 6.53
CA SER A 131 9.68 -2.43 5.11
C SER A 131 8.41 -2.42 4.26
N HIS A 132 7.34 -3.09 4.72
CA HIS A 132 6.16 -3.36 3.91
C HIS A 132 5.13 -2.22 3.93
N LYS A 133 5.06 -1.44 5.02
CA LYS A 133 4.07 -0.36 5.17
C LYS A 133 4.70 1.02 5.17
N VAL A 134 5.71 1.22 6.02
CA VAL A 134 6.23 2.57 6.30
C VAL A 134 7.06 3.09 5.12
N PHE A 135 8.06 2.34 4.64
CA PHE A 135 8.92 2.82 3.56
C PHE A 135 8.17 3.12 2.27
N ARG A 136 7.07 2.40 1.99
CA ARG A 136 6.19 2.70 0.86
C ARG A 136 5.62 4.13 0.90
N LEU A 137 5.33 4.66 2.09
CA LEU A 137 4.86 6.03 2.28
C LEU A 137 6.00 7.05 2.18
N PHE A 138 7.25 6.62 2.39
CA PHE A 138 8.44 7.49 2.28
C PHE A 138 8.95 7.67 0.85
N VAL A 139 8.64 6.74 -0.06
CA VAL A 139 9.05 6.80 -1.48
C VAL A 139 8.83 8.16 -2.15
N PRO A 140 7.65 8.81 -2.08
CA PRO A 140 7.45 10.10 -2.76
C PRO A 140 8.41 11.19 -2.27
N TYR A 141 8.72 11.23 -0.97
CA TYR A 141 9.66 12.21 -0.41
C TYR A 141 11.11 11.90 -0.81
N ALA A 142 11.48 10.61 -0.81
CA ALA A 142 12.79 10.17 -1.27
C ALA A 142 13.02 10.51 -2.76
N LEU A 143 11.97 10.43 -3.59
CA LEU A 143 12.03 10.82 -4.99
C LEU A 143 12.23 12.33 -5.17
N ILE A 144 11.56 13.16 -4.35
CA ILE A 144 11.75 14.62 -4.35
C ILE A 144 13.19 14.97 -3.94
N ILE A 145 13.70 14.36 -2.87
CA ILE A 145 15.08 14.56 -2.42
C ILE A 145 16.08 14.14 -3.50
N THR A 146 15.86 12.97 -4.12
CA THR A 146 16.70 12.48 -5.23
C THR A 146 16.70 13.46 -6.41
N LEU A 147 15.55 14.06 -6.74
CA LEU A 147 15.44 15.02 -7.84
C LEU A 147 16.29 16.27 -7.58
N PHE A 148 16.15 16.86 -6.39
CA PHE A 148 16.90 18.07 -6.03
C PHE A 148 18.38 17.80 -5.89
N THR A 149 18.77 16.76 -5.15
CA THR A 149 20.18 16.38 -4.99
C THR A 149 20.85 16.09 -6.33
N SER A 150 20.14 15.41 -7.24
CA SER A 150 20.65 15.13 -8.59
C SER A 150 20.79 16.36 -9.48
N ALA A 151 19.99 17.41 -9.23
CA ALA A 151 20.08 18.68 -9.94
C ALA A 151 21.22 19.58 -9.43
N PHE A 152 21.50 19.57 -8.13
CA PHE A 152 22.48 20.48 -7.52
C PHE A 152 23.90 19.92 -7.47
N ILE A 153 24.10 18.60 -7.49
CA ILE A 153 25.44 18.00 -7.41
C ILE A 153 26.04 17.86 -8.82
N PRO A 154 27.14 18.56 -9.14
CA PRO A 154 27.74 18.55 -10.47
C PRO A 154 28.62 17.31 -10.69
N SER A 155 27.99 16.13 -10.79
CA SER A 155 28.67 14.87 -11.10
C SER A 155 27.95 14.13 -12.24
N ALA A 156 28.70 13.35 -13.02
CA ALA A 156 28.15 12.58 -14.14
C ALA A 156 27.08 11.58 -13.67
N PHE A 157 27.28 10.96 -12.51
CA PHE A 157 26.31 10.04 -11.92
C PHE A 157 24.98 10.73 -11.59
N TYR A 158 25.03 11.88 -10.93
CA TYR A 158 23.84 12.65 -10.55
C TYR A 158 23.12 13.23 -11.77
N ARG A 159 23.85 13.67 -12.80
CA ARG A 159 23.25 14.08 -14.08
C ARG A 159 22.52 12.94 -14.77
N LEU A 160 23.10 11.74 -14.79
CA LEU A 160 22.43 10.56 -15.35
C LEU A 160 21.18 10.20 -14.55
N ALA A 161 21.25 10.23 -13.21
CA ALA A 161 20.11 10.00 -12.34
C ALA A 161 18.99 11.01 -12.58
N LEU A 162 19.32 12.31 -12.71
CA LEU A 162 18.38 13.37 -13.03
C LEU A 162 17.68 13.12 -14.37
N LEU A 163 18.45 12.83 -15.44
CA LEU A 163 17.90 12.56 -16.76
C LEU A 163 16.98 11.33 -16.76
N ALA A 164 17.39 10.25 -16.09
CA ALA A 164 16.57 9.05 -15.94
C ALA A 164 15.27 9.34 -15.18
N GLN A 165 15.34 10.13 -14.11
CA GLN A 165 14.18 10.51 -13.31
C GLN A 165 13.21 11.40 -14.10
N LEU A 166 13.72 12.39 -14.83
CA LEU A 166 12.91 13.24 -15.72
C LEU A 166 12.26 12.44 -16.83
N ALA A 167 13.01 11.54 -17.49
CA ALA A 167 12.47 10.65 -18.52
C ALA A 167 11.35 9.77 -17.96
N PHE A 168 11.51 9.23 -16.75
CA PHE A 168 10.48 8.44 -16.08
C PHE A 168 9.22 9.26 -15.79
N TYR A 169 9.36 10.51 -15.33
CA TYR A 169 8.22 11.40 -15.12
C TYR A 169 7.51 11.80 -16.42
N LEU A 170 8.27 12.03 -17.50
CA LEU A 170 7.70 12.27 -18.83
C LEU A 170 6.92 11.06 -19.33
N LEU A 171 7.41 9.84 -19.12
CA LEU A 171 6.67 8.61 -19.45
C LEU A 171 5.37 8.49 -18.65
N ALA A 172 5.40 8.80 -17.35
CA ALA A 172 4.20 8.79 -16.51
C ALA A 172 3.17 9.84 -16.96
N ALA A 173 3.63 11.05 -17.32
CA ALA A 173 2.80 12.13 -17.85
C ALA A 173 2.21 11.79 -19.22
N ALA A 174 3.00 11.19 -20.12
CA ALA A 174 2.52 10.70 -21.41
C ALA A 174 1.44 9.62 -21.23
N GLY A 175 1.61 8.71 -20.25
CA GLY A 175 0.58 7.76 -19.87
C GLY A 175 -0.69 8.46 -19.34
N HIS A 176 -0.55 9.55 -18.59
CA HIS A 176 -1.70 10.31 -18.07
C HIS A 176 -2.50 10.97 -19.20
N TRP A 177 -1.86 11.72 -20.10
CA TRP A 177 -2.52 12.46 -21.19
C TRP A 177 -2.92 11.60 -22.39
N ALA A 178 -2.19 10.53 -22.67
CA ALA A 178 -2.49 9.60 -23.76
C ALA A 178 -2.70 8.18 -23.21
N PRO A 179 -3.92 7.82 -22.74
CA PRO A 179 -4.22 6.49 -22.21
C PRO A 179 -3.89 5.35 -23.17
N ALA A 180 -3.91 5.59 -24.49
CA ALA A 180 -3.51 4.62 -25.51
C ALA A 180 -2.05 4.15 -25.35
N LEU A 181 -1.14 4.99 -24.84
CA LEU A 181 0.26 4.64 -24.60
C LEU A 181 0.42 3.65 -23.43
N ARG A 182 -0.58 3.54 -22.54
CA ARG A 182 -0.58 2.58 -21.43
C ARG A 182 -0.66 1.12 -21.89
N LYS A 183 -0.88 0.85 -23.18
CA LYS A 183 -0.71 -0.49 -23.77
C LYS A 183 0.74 -0.98 -23.61
N ASN A 184 1.71 -0.07 -23.59
CA ASN A 184 3.09 -0.40 -23.25
C ASN A 184 3.23 -0.62 -21.73
N LYS A 185 3.78 -1.77 -21.34
CA LYS A 185 3.99 -2.15 -19.93
C LYS A 185 4.83 -1.14 -19.16
N PHE A 186 5.83 -0.53 -19.78
CA PHE A 186 6.69 0.47 -19.13
C PHE A 186 5.95 1.77 -18.83
N VAL A 187 5.14 2.25 -19.78
CA VAL A 187 4.30 3.45 -19.60
C VAL A 187 3.21 3.19 -18.56
N SER A 188 2.56 2.02 -18.62
CA SER A 188 1.58 1.60 -17.61
C SER A 188 2.19 1.56 -16.21
N PHE A 189 3.38 0.96 -16.07
CA PHE A 189 4.11 0.89 -14.81
C PHE A 189 4.47 2.28 -14.28
N ALA A 190 5.07 3.14 -15.12
CA ALA A 190 5.45 4.50 -14.73
C ALA A 190 4.23 5.31 -14.27
N HIS A 191 3.12 5.20 -15.01
CA HIS A 191 1.86 5.87 -14.67
C HIS A 191 1.29 5.38 -13.33
N VAL A 192 1.15 4.06 -13.12
CA VAL A 192 0.62 3.49 -11.87
C VAL A 192 1.53 3.79 -10.68
N PHE A 193 2.85 3.75 -10.87
CA PHE A 193 3.81 4.10 -9.85
C PHE A 193 3.66 5.57 -9.44
N PHE A 194 3.58 6.48 -10.42
CA PHE A 194 3.37 7.90 -10.14
C PHE A 194 2.03 8.16 -9.42
N ASP A 195 0.93 7.54 -9.89
CA ASP A 195 -0.40 7.63 -9.28
C ASP A 195 -0.39 7.19 -7.80
N MET A 196 0.28 6.07 -7.50
CA MET A 196 0.41 5.56 -6.12
C MET A 196 1.18 6.54 -5.21
N ASN A 197 2.27 7.14 -5.71
CA ASN A 197 3.07 8.11 -4.96
C ASN A 197 2.31 9.43 -4.75
N ALA A 198 1.60 9.90 -5.77
CA ALA A 198 0.72 11.06 -5.65
C ALA A 198 -0.41 10.82 -4.63
N ALA A 199 -1.03 9.65 -4.64
CA ALA A 199 -2.04 9.26 -3.67
C ALA A 199 -1.48 9.22 -2.24
N ALA A 200 -0.23 8.80 -2.03
CA ALA A 200 0.42 8.80 -0.72
C ALA A 200 0.65 10.23 -0.18
N MET A 201 1.06 11.16 -1.03
CA MET A 201 1.20 12.58 -0.65
C MET A 201 -0.16 13.21 -0.32
N LEU A 202 -1.17 12.99 -1.17
CA LEU A 202 -2.53 13.48 -0.94
C LEU A 202 -3.14 12.91 0.34
N ALA A 203 -2.87 11.63 0.64
CA ALA A 203 -3.33 10.99 1.86
C ALA A 203 -2.75 11.62 3.12
N LEU A 204 -1.45 12.00 3.11
CA LEU A 204 -0.84 12.73 4.21
C LEU A 204 -1.49 14.11 4.39
N LEU A 205 -1.70 14.84 3.29
CA LEU A 205 -2.34 16.16 3.35
C LEU A 205 -3.77 16.08 3.91
N LYS A 206 -4.56 15.10 3.45
CA LYS A 206 -5.91 14.87 3.99
C LYS A 206 -5.88 14.50 5.47
N PHE A 207 -4.92 13.67 5.88
CA PHE A 207 -4.74 13.31 7.29
C PHE A 207 -4.39 14.54 8.13
N ALA A 208 -3.44 15.36 7.69
CA ALA A 208 -3.03 16.59 8.38
C ALA A 208 -4.17 17.64 8.47
N GLN A 209 -5.08 17.65 7.49
CA GLN A 209 -6.27 18.49 7.49
C GLN A 209 -7.42 17.95 8.36
N GLY A 210 -7.24 16.82 9.05
CA GLY A 210 -8.29 16.18 9.84
C GLY A 210 -9.41 15.54 9.01
N ARG A 211 -9.24 15.41 7.68
CA ARG A 211 -10.24 14.87 6.74
C ARG A 211 -10.15 13.34 6.61
N ALA A 212 -9.95 12.67 7.73
CA ALA A 212 -9.90 11.22 7.81
C ALA A 212 -11.32 10.65 7.94
N ASP A 213 -12.11 10.70 6.87
CA ASP A 213 -13.47 10.16 6.89
C ASP A 213 -13.45 8.63 6.92
N ALA A 214 -13.91 8.06 8.04
CA ALA A 214 -14.02 6.62 8.26
C ALA A 214 -15.27 6.01 7.58
N LYS A 215 -16.27 6.83 7.26
CA LYS A 215 -17.55 6.34 6.73
C LYS A 215 -17.38 5.74 5.34
N TRP A 216 -17.77 4.48 5.21
CA TRP A 216 -17.88 3.79 3.94
C TRP A 216 -19.13 4.29 3.20
N GLU A 217 -18.95 5.01 2.10
CA GLU A 217 -20.06 5.24 1.17
C GLU A 217 -20.30 3.93 0.42
N LYS A 218 -21.46 3.28 0.64
CA LYS A 218 -21.88 2.15 -0.20
C LYS A 218 -22.14 2.71 -1.59
N THR A 219 -21.33 2.35 -2.58
CA THR A 219 -21.77 2.31 -3.99
C THR A 219 -22.53 1.02 -4.23
#